data_AF-A0A538T369-F1
#
_entry.id   AF-A0A538T369-F1
#
_cell.length_a   1.000
_cell.length_b   1.000
_cell.length_c   1.000
_cell.angle_alpha   90.00
_cell.angle_beta   90.00
_cell.angle_gamma   90.00
#
_symmetry.space_group_name_H-M   'P 1'
#
loop_
_entity.id
_entity.type
_entity.pdbx_description
1 polymer ?
#
loop_
_entity_poly.entity_id
_entity_poly.type
_entity_poly.pdbx_seq_one_letter_code
_entity_poly.pdbx_strand_id
1 'polypeptide(L)'
;MMAESALTNLDGGADRDESRDPDSMGGHARLRMCGAPKSWRAIGWSMLALGSLSAMAPRPAHPERAGIIVPAYQNPTTGTLWGECARASSRVPLVAVMNPANGPGSEVDPHYVSASGSVRSAGGRVIGYVYTSSAGIPLDSVLAEVDRYREWYALDGIFLDGMANDPDPAHVAWYAALRDSIRAREPTWLVVGAPGMNTLPEYLAGADILSIFESNGQSYFDWEPDTWVRDYPASRFLHLVHTLSSADSMRQAVARARSRGADWVYVTHDGLPNPWDETPIYWDALVEAVEASGVSVETTAELRGGLRAWPNPARRAIRFELSGDLAPQEIEILDAAGHLIARINPAPFPEWDGYDQRGRSVPAGIYFARVRGSRAEPVRLALVR
;
A
#
# COMPACT_ATOMS: atom_id res chain seq x y z
N MET A 1 -25.90 -32.85 21.03
CA MET A 1 -27.15 -32.48 21.72
C MET A 1 -27.90 -31.55 20.75
N MET A 2 -28.44 -32.10 19.67
CA MET A 2 -29.84 -32.56 19.51
C MET A 2 -30.86 -31.45 19.78
N ALA A 3 -31.36 -30.82 18.72
CA ALA A 3 -32.72 -30.30 18.64
C ALA A 3 -33.12 -30.20 17.14
N GLU A 4 -33.87 -31.21 16.69
CA GLU A 4 -34.66 -31.23 15.45
C GLU A 4 -35.93 -30.35 15.55
N SER A 5 -36.59 -30.22 14.39
CA SER A 5 -38.02 -29.90 14.10
C SER A 5 -38.28 -28.46 13.59
N ALA A 6 -39.01 -28.22 12.49
CA ALA A 6 -39.72 -29.07 11.54
C ALA A 6 -39.99 -28.34 10.19
N LEU A 7 -40.19 -29.17 9.16
CA LEU A 7 -40.88 -29.05 7.85
C LEU A 7 -41.81 -27.82 7.66
N THR A 8 -41.93 -27.25 6.44
CA THR A 8 -42.78 -27.78 5.35
C THR A 8 -42.49 -27.12 4.00
N ASN A 9 -42.62 -27.96 2.95
CA ASN A 9 -42.51 -27.72 1.51
C ASN A 9 -43.39 -26.58 0.95
N LEU A 10 -42.89 -25.90 -0.09
CA LEU A 10 -43.70 -25.54 -1.26
C LEU A 10 -42.89 -25.78 -2.56
N ASP A 11 -43.47 -26.65 -3.40
CA ASP A 11 -43.11 -26.91 -4.78
C ASP A 11 -43.19 -25.65 -5.65
N GLY A 12 -42.32 -25.57 -6.68
CA GLY A 12 -42.43 -24.52 -7.69
C GLY A 12 -41.39 -24.59 -8.81
N GLY A 13 -41.52 -25.58 -9.69
CA GLY A 13 -41.32 -25.40 -11.14
C GLY A 13 -39.89 -25.22 -11.66
N ALA A 14 -39.35 -26.30 -12.22
CA ALA A 14 -38.18 -26.28 -13.08
C ALA A 14 -38.56 -25.99 -14.55
N ASP A 15 -37.70 -25.21 -15.19
CA ASP A 15 -37.08 -25.48 -16.50
C ASP A 15 -37.84 -25.24 -17.84
N ARG A 16 -37.08 -24.60 -18.74
CA ARG A 16 -37.00 -24.71 -20.21
C ARG A 16 -37.69 -23.68 -21.09
N ASP A 17 -36.84 -22.76 -21.51
CA ASP A 17 -36.83 -22.00 -22.75
C ASP A 17 -36.50 -22.91 -23.95
N GLU A 18 -37.27 -22.83 -25.03
CA GLU A 18 -37.02 -23.52 -26.30
C GLU A 18 -37.20 -22.54 -27.48
N SER A 19 -36.08 -22.33 -28.18
CA SER A 19 -35.83 -21.73 -29.48
C SER A 19 -36.96 -21.61 -30.53
N ARG A 20 -36.97 -20.50 -31.30
CA ARG A 20 -36.96 -20.49 -32.79
C ARG A 20 -36.89 -19.08 -33.41
N ASP A 21 -35.86 -18.89 -34.24
CA ASP A 21 -35.71 -17.90 -35.35
C ASP A 21 -36.52 -18.37 -36.61
N PRO A 22 -36.63 -17.67 -37.79
CA PRO A 22 -35.84 -16.55 -38.34
C PRO A 22 -36.61 -15.51 -39.24
N ASP A 23 -35.82 -14.67 -39.94
CA ASP A 23 -36.06 -13.97 -41.24
C ASP A 23 -36.62 -12.52 -41.27
N SER A 24 -35.80 -11.57 -41.76
CA SER A 24 -35.96 -11.05 -43.15
C SER A 24 -35.01 -9.87 -43.49
N MET A 25 -34.37 -10.06 -44.64
CA MET A 25 -33.59 -9.17 -45.52
C MET A 25 -33.87 -7.66 -45.58
N GLY A 26 -32.80 -6.90 -45.89
CA GLY A 26 -32.77 -6.08 -47.10
C GLY A 26 -32.16 -4.68 -47.00
N GLY A 27 -31.23 -4.33 -47.92
CA GLY A 27 -31.09 -2.94 -48.38
C GLY A 27 -29.67 -2.39 -48.57
N HIS A 28 -29.08 -2.62 -49.73
CA HIS A 28 -27.90 -1.91 -50.24
C HIS A 28 -28.23 -0.46 -50.67
N ALA A 29 -27.31 0.48 -50.44
CA ALA A 29 -27.11 1.62 -51.33
C ALA A 29 -25.67 2.18 -51.27
N ARG A 30 -24.93 2.00 -52.36
CA ARG A 30 -23.70 2.74 -52.70
C ARG A 30 -24.09 4.01 -53.48
N LEU A 31 -23.36 5.11 -53.27
CA LEU A 31 -23.32 6.22 -54.24
C LEU A 31 -21.92 6.87 -54.30
N ARG A 32 -21.65 7.41 -55.47
CA ARG A 32 -20.36 7.59 -56.14
C ARG A 32 -19.64 8.90 -55.80
N MET A 33 -18.32 8.89 -56.10
CA MET A 33 -17.39 10.01 -56.20
C MET A 33 -17.78 11.09 -57.23
N CYS A 34 -17.38 12.34 -56.94
CA CYS A 34 -16.98 13.45 -57.84
C CYS A 34 -16.22 14.45 -56.94
N GLY A 35 -15.10 15.11 -57.23
CA GLY A 35 -14.19 15.25 -58.37
C GLY A 35 -13.04 16.19 -57.93
N ALA A 36 -11.88 16.10 -58.57
CA ALA A 36 -10.75 17.04 -58.44
C ALA A 36 -10.96 18.26 -59.41
N PRO A 37 -10.23 19.42 -59.41
CA PRO A 37 -8.75 19.51 -59.34
C PRO A 37 -8.03 20.83 -58.86
N LYS A 38 -6.70 20.72 -58.64
CA LYS A 38 -5.55 21.63 -58.95
C LYS A 38 -5.45 23.10 -58.45
N SER A 39 -4.37 23.41 -57.70
CA SER A 39 -3.33 24.47 -57.92
C SER A 39 -2.27 24.40 -56.79
N TRP A 40 -0.97 24.12 -57.01
CA TRP A 40 0.20 24.93 -57.43
C TRP A 40 0.75 25.97 -56.42
N ARG A 41 2.02 25.72 -55.99
CA ARG A 41 3.06 26.64 -55.43
C ARG A 41 2.86 27.08 -53.97
N ALA A 42 3.85 27.22 -53.07
CA ALA A 42 5.30 27.06 -53.08
C ALA A 42 5.81 26.98 -51.61
N ILE A 43 6.96 26.32 -51.45
CA ILE A 43 8.09 26.61 -50.54
C ILE A 43 7.79 27.18 -49.15
N GLY A 44 8.11 26.38 -48.12
CA GLY A 44 8.38 26.87 -46.77
C GLY A 44 9.20 25.83 -46.00
N TRP A 45 10.50 26.06 -45.89
CA TRP A 45 11.34 25.37 -44.92
C TRP A 45 10.85 25.77 -43.52
N SER A 46 10.15 24.86 -42.84
CA SER A 46 9.87 25.01 -41.42
C SER A 46 10.53 23.86 -40.69
N MET A 47 11.54 24.23 -39.90
CA MET A 47 12.20 23.39 -38.92
C MET A 47 11.14 22.64 -38.10
N LEU A 48 11.22 21.31 -38.10
CA LEU A 48 10.57 20.50 -37.09
C LEU A 48 11.20 20.87 -35.74
N ALA A 49 10.55 21.78 -35.02
CA ALA A 49 10.66 21.81 -33.58
C ALA A 49 10.11 20.46 -33.10
N LEU A 50 11.01 19.53 -32.80
CA LEU A 50 10.69 18.45 -31.88
C LEU A 50 10.38 19.13 -30.54
N GLY A 51 9.12 19.51 -30.36
CA GLY A 51 8.55 19.68 -29.05
C GLY A 51 8.69 18.33 -28.38
N SER A 52 9.68 18.21 -27.49
CA SER A 52 9.73 17.13 -26.52
C SER A 52 8.42 17.15 -25.75
N LEU A 53 7.46 16.34 -26.17
CA LEU A 53 6.48 15.80 -25.23
C LEU A 53 7.31 14.96 -24.26
N SER A 54 7.85 15.62 -23.24
CA SER A 54 8.11 14.94 -21.99
C SER A 54 6.75 14.39 -21.57
N ALA A 55 6.53 13.10 -21.85
CA ALA A 55 5.55 12.34 -21.11
C ALA A 55 5.83 12.66 -19.65
N MET A 56 4.90 13.37 -19.01
CA MET A 56 4.88 13.51 -17.56
C MET A 56 4.78 12.09 -17.04
N ALA A 57 5.93 11.48 -16.73
CA ALA A 57 5.96 10.30 -15.91
C ALA A 57 5.14 10.65 -14.66
N PRO A 58 4.18 9.80 -14.26
CA PRO A 58 3.42 10.06 -13.05
C PRO A 58 4.43 10.30 -11.92
N ARG A 59 4.35 11.50 -11.34
CA ARG A 59 5.09 11.88 -10.15
C ARG A 59 4.79 10.80 -9.09
N PRO A 60 5.78 10.26 -8.36
CA PRO A 60 5.47 9.35 -7.26
C PRO A 60 4.51 10.09 -6.32
N ALA A 61 3.34 9.51 -6.11
CA ALA A 61 2.31 10.08 -5.26
C ALA A 61 2.79 9.97 -3.81
N HIS A 62 3.17 11.13 -3.27
CA HIS A 62 3.51 11.42 -1.87
C HIS A 62 4.83 10.83 -1.33
N PRO A 63 5.73 11.65 -0.76
CA PRO A 63 6.72 11.14 0.20
C PRO A 63 6.00 10.43 1.35
N GLU A 64 6.55 9.31 1.83
CA GLU A 64 5.98 8.33 2.78
C GLU A 64 5.18 8.92 3.96
N ARG A 65 3.89 9.21 3.74
CA ARG A 65 2.97 9.63 4.80
C ARG A 65 2.36 8.40 5.45
N ALA A 66 2.34 8.38 6.79
CA ALA A 66 1.52 7.42 7.53
C ALA A 66 0.07 7.60 7.14
N GLY A 67 -0.65 6.50 7.27
CA GLY A 67 -2.08 6.47 7.02
C GLY A 67 -2.82 5.68 8.07
N ILE A 68 -4.13 5.63 7.89
CA ILE A 68 -5.06 4.90 8.74
C ILE A 68 -5.69 3.80 7.90
N ILE A 69 -5.54 2.55 8.32
CA ILE A 69 -6.38 1.44 7.82
C ILE A 69 -7.40 1.17 8.90
N VAL A 70 -8.67 1.47 8.61
CA VAL A 70 -9.79 1.40 9.55
C VAL A 70 -10.55 0.11 9.32
N PRO A 71 -10.56 -0.84 10.27
CA PRO A 71 -11.56 -1.91 10.32
C PRO A 71 -12.95 -1.28 10.51
N ALA A 72 -13.63 -0.93 9.41
CA ALA A 72 -14.85 -0.12 9.44
C ALA A 72 -16.10 -1.00 9.58
N TYR A 73 -16.15 -1.79 10.65
CA TYR A 73 -17.18 -2.83 10.85
C TYR A 73 -18.47 -2.28 11.48
N GLN A 74 -18.47 -0.99 11.80
CA GLN A 74 -19.68 -0.27 12.17
C GLN A 74 -20.65 -0.20 10.97
N ASN A 75 -21.89 -0.64 11.18
CA ASN A 75 -22.92 -0.57 10.14
C ASN A 75 -23.14 0.90 9.69
N PRO A 76 -23.10 1.20 8.36
CA PRO A 76 -23.23 2.56 7.85
C PRO A 76 -24.52 3.29 8.24
N THR A 77 -25.58 2.57 8.61
CA THR A 77 -26.89 3.15 8.95
C THR A 77 -27.03 3.55 10.42
N THR A 78 -26.23 2.98 11.31
CA THR A 78 -26.36 3.17 12.76
C THR A 78 -25.21 3.97 13.36
N GLY A 79 -24.17 4.24 12.59
CA GLY A 79 -22.92 4.78 13.09
C GLY A 79 -22.32 5.91 12.27
N THR A 80 -21.33 6.58 12.85
CA THR A 80 -20.67 7.74 12.26
C THR A 80 -19.39 7.40 11.51
N LEU A 81 -18.81 6.20 11.72
CA LEU A 81 -17.44 5.87 11.31
C LEU A 81 -17.20 6.05 9.81
N TRP A 82 -18.14 5.66 8.97
CA TRP A 82 -18.05 5.82 7.52
C TRP A 82 -18.00 7.30 7.09
N GLY A 83 -18.83 8.14 7.73
CA GLY A 83 -18.80 9.58 7.51
C GLY A 83 -17.49 10.21 7.97
N GLU A 84 -16.98 9.75 9.12
CA GLU A 84 -15.69 10.19 9.65
C GLU A 84 -14.50 9.76 8.77
N CYS A 85 -14.53 8.54 8.22
CA CYS A 85 -13.55 8.08 7.23
C CYS A 85 -13.56 8.97 5.99
N ALA A 86 -14.75 9.35 5.49
CA ALA A 86 -14.85 10.23 4.31
C ALA A 86 -14.24 11.62 4.60
N ARG A 87 -14.48 12.21 5.78
CA ARG A 87 -13.87 13.50 6.13
C ARG A 87 -12.35 13.41 6.26
N ALA A 88 -11.86 12.38 6.94
CA ALA A 88 -10.43 12.19 7.18
C ALA A 88 -9.63 11.84 5.90
N SER A 89 -10.27 11.25 4.89
CA SER A 89 -9.65 10.87 3.61
C SER A 89 -8.99 12.02 2.86
N SER A 90 -9.44 13.26 3.09
CA SER A 90 -8.86 14.48 2.49
C SER A 90 -7.60 14.98 3.22
N ARG A 91 -7.33 14.47 4.43
CA ARG A 91 -6.25 14.92 5.32
C ARG A 91 -5.10 13.92 5.38
N VAL A 92 -5.42 12.63 5.46
CA VAL A 92 -4.45 11.54 5.59
C VAL A 92 -4.75 10.42 4.59
N PRO A 93 -3.74 9.65 4.15
CA PRO A 93 -3.99 8.37 3.48
C PRO A 93 -4.90 7.50 4.34
N LEU A 94 -6.07 7.16 3.81
CA LEU A 94 -7.09 6.39 4.54
C LEU A 94 -7.57 5.22 3.70
N VAL A 95 -7.64 4.04 4.34
CA VAL A 95 -8.22 2.83 3.78
C VAL A 95 -9.30 2.33 4.74
N ALA A 96 -10.55 2.25 4.31
CA ALA A 96 -11.63 1.66 5.10
C ALA A 96 -11.84 0.20 4.70
N VAL A 97 -11.91 -0.71 5.67
CA VAL A 97 -12.21 -2.13 5.45
C VAL A 97 -13.70 -2.37 5.60
N MET A 98 -14.36 -2.65 4.48
CA MET A 98 -15.78 -2.96 4.37
C MET A 98 -16.06 -4.41 4.79
N ASN A 99 -16.95 -4.60 5.76
CA ASN A 99 -17.40 -5.93 6.19
C ASN A 99 -18.93 -6.01 6.42
N PRO A 100 -19.74 -6.18 5.36
CA PRO A 100 -21.20 -6.25 5.48
C PRO A 100 -21.70 -7.38 6.36
N ALA A 101 -21.15 -8.58 6.23
CA ALA A 101 -21.63 -9.77 6.94
C ALA A 101 -20.55 -10.86 7.08
N ASN A 102 -19.37 -10.52 7.62
CA ASN A 102 -18.17 -11.38 7.62
C ASN A 102 -17.77 -11.80 6.19
N GLY A 103 -17.75 -10.81 5.29
CA GLY A 103 -17.68 -10.99 3.84
C GLY A 103 -18.70 -10.08 3.13
N PRO A 104 -18.88 -10.23 1.80
CA PRO A 104 -19.67 -9.29 0.98
C PRO A 104 -21.18 -9.34 1.22
N GLY A 105 -21.67 -10.30 2.03
CA GLY A 105 -23.09 -10.56 2.23
C GLY A 105 -23.70 -11.51 1.19
N SER A 106 -25.02 -11.66 1.26
CA SER A 106 -25.82 -12.47 0.34
C SER A 106 -26.39 -11.68 -0.84
N GLU A 107 -26.44 -10.36 -0.72
CA GLU A 107 -26.91 -9.44 -1.75
C GLU A 107 -26.21 -8.08 -1.61
N VAL A 108 -26.28 -7.25 -2.65
CA VAL A 108 -25.73 -5.89 -2.60
C VAL A 108 -26.49 -5.03 -1.59
N ASP A 109 -25.76 -4.48 -0.62
CA ASP A 109 -26.30 -3.53 0.35
C ASP A 109 -26.11 -2.07 -0.14
N PRO A 110 -27.19 -1.33 -0.46
CA PRO A 110 -27.10 0.03 -0.97
C PRO A 110 -26.49 1.03 0.05
N HIS A 111 -26.53 0.73 1.35
CA HIS A 111 -25.91 1.58 2.37
C HIS A 111 -24.38 1.48 2.31
N TYR A 112 -23.83 0.29 2.11
CA TYR A 112 -22.39 0.10 1.87
C TYR A 112 -21.95 0.66 0.52
N VAL A 113 -22.80 0.60 -0.52
CA VAL A 113 -22.52 1.30 -1.80
C VAL A 113 -22.38 2.81 -1.59
N SER A 114 -23.31 3.43 -0.87
CA SER A 114 -23.26 4.88 -0.58
C SER A 114 -22.06 5.26 0.29
N ALA A 115 -21.81 4.49 1.35
CA ALA A 115 -20.71 4.74 2.28
C ALA A 115 -19.34 4.61 1.60
N SER A 116 -19.13 3.54 0.82
CA SER A 116 -17.90 3.35 0.04
C SER A 116 -17.70 4.44 -1.00
N GLY A 117 -18.76 4.81 -1.73
CA GLY A 117 -18.72 5.91 -2.69
C GLY A 117 -18.31 7.24 -2.05
N SER A 118 -18.77 7.52 -0.83
CA SER A 118 -18.44 8.74 -0.09
C SER A 118 -16.96 8.79 0.31
N VAL A 119 -16.41 7.69 0.85
CA VAL A 119 -14.99 7.60 1.22
C VAL A 119 -14.10 7.74 -0.02
N ARG A 120 -14.42 7.01 -1.10
CA ARG A 120 -13.63 7.05 -2.34
C ARG A 120 -13.68 8.41 -3.02
N SER A 121 -14.84 9.05 -3.05
CA SER A 121 -14.99 10.40 -3.63
C SER A 121 -14.21 11.47 -2.85
N ALA A 122 -13.95 11.24 -1.56
CA ALA A 122 -13.14 12.11 -0.72
C ALA A 122 -11.63 11.83 -0.81
N GLY A 123 -11.19 10.88 -1.65
CA GLY A 123 -9.79 10.53 -1.87
C GLY A 123 -9.29 9.33 -1.06
N GLY A 124 -10.16 8.70 -0.27
CA GLY A 124 -9.85 7.49 0.48
C GLY A 124 -9.91 6.24 -0.40
N ARG A 125 -9.49 5.11 0.16
CA ARG A 125 -9.66 3.78 -0.45
C ARG A 125 -10.63 2.95 0.37
N VAL A 126 -11.33 2.03 -0.27
CA VAL A 126 -12.19 1.05 0.42
C VAL A 126 -11.83 -0.35 -0.04
N ILE A 127 -11.59 -1.26 0.90
CA ILE A 127 -11.23 -2.66 0.62
C ILE A 127 -12.21 -3.63 1.29
N GLY A 128 -12.46 -4.79 0.69
CA GLY A 128 -13.40 -5.78 1.22
C GLY A 128 -12.75 -6.78 2.17
N TYR A 129 -13.39 -7.08 3.30
CA TYR A 129 -12.95 -8.11 4.25
C TYR A 129 -13.22 -9.52 3.72
N VAL A 130 -12.23 -10.41 3.77
CA VAL A 130 -12.39 -11.83 3.44
C VAL A 130 -11.65 -12.68 4.48
N TYR A 131 -12.33 -13.68 5.04
CA TYR A 131 -11.73 -14.60 6.01
C TYR A 131 -11.09 -15.80 5.30
N THR A 132 -9.91 -16.23 5.77
CA THR A 132 -9.13 -17.30 5.12
C THR A 132 -8.92 -18.55 5.97
N SER A 133 -9.26 -18.50 7.26
CA SER A 133 -9.15 -19.62 8.21
C SER A 133 -7.78 -20.33 8.18
N SER A 134 -6.70 -19.55 8.16
CA SER A 134 -5.31 -20.00 8.07
C SER A 134 -5.08 -20.93 6.87
N ALA A 135 -5.48 -20.48 5.68
CA ALA A 135 -5.51 -21.24 4.43
C ALA A 135 -6.37 -22.53 4.46
N GLY A 136 -7.25 -22.66 5.45
CA GLY A 136 -8.16 -23.80 5.58
C GLY A 136 -9.40 -23.74 4.69
N ILE A 137 -9.72 -22.57 4.12
CA ILE A 137 -10.79 -22.41 3.14
C ILE A 137 -10.23 -22.67 1.73
N PRO A 138 -10.91 -23.42 0.85
CA PRO A 138 -10.48 -23.61 -0.53
C PRO A 138 -10.24 -22.28 -1.25
N LEU A 139 -9.16 -22.19 -2.03
CA LEU A 139 -8.75 -20.97 -2.73
C LEU A 139 -9.90 -20.39 -3.59
N ASP A 140 -10.60 -21.25 -4.33
CA ASP A 140 -11.71 -20.84 -5.20
C ASP A 140 -12.90 -20.30 -4.41
N SER A 141 -13.16 -20.80 -3.19
CA SER A 141 -14.21 -20.28 -2.31
C SER A 141 -13.88 -18.86 -1.83
N VAL A 142 -12.62 -18.60 -1.46
CA VAL A 142 -12.14 -17.26 -1.10
C VAL A 142 -12.24 -16.31 -2.30
N LEU A 143 -11.82 -16.78 -3.48
CA LEU A 143 -11.92 -16.00 -4.72
C LEU A 143 -13.37 -15.70 -5.13
N ALA A 144 -14.32 -16.58 -4.84
CA ALA A 144 -15.73 -16.31 -5.07
C ALA A 144 -16.28 -15.18 -4.17
N GLU A 145 -15.72 -14.97 -2.97
CA GLU A 145 -16.05 -13.79 -2.15
C GLU A 145 -15.47 -12.52 -2.77
N VAL A 146 -14.22 -12.57 -3.22
CA VAL A 146 -13.53 -11.48 -3.93
C VAL A 146 -14.31 -11.07 -5.19
N ASP A 147 -14.79 -12.06 -5.96
CA ASP A 147 -15.57 -11.84 -7.17
C ASP A 147 -16.93 -11.18 -6.86
N ARG A 148 -17.63 -11.61 -5.80
CA ARG A 148 -18.85 -10.93 -5.32
C ARG A 148 -18.60 -9.48 -4.93
N TYR A 149 -17.52 -9.22 -4.19
CA TYR A 149 -17.12 -7.85 -3.85
C TYR A 149 -16.89 -7.00 -5.10
N ARG A 150 -16.16 -7.52 -6.10
CA ARG A 150 -15.89 -6.82 -7.37
C ARG A 150 -17.17 -6.47 -8.12
N GLU A 151 -18.13 -7.39 -8.12
CA GLU A 151 -19.40 -7.23 -8.84
C GLU A 151 -20.35 -6.25 -8.15
N TRP A 152 -20.36 -6.21 -6.82
CA TRP A 152 -21.37 -5.46 -6.07
C TRP A 152 -20.90 -4.09 -5.59
N TYR A 153 -19.59 -3.91 -5.36
CA TYR A 153 -19.06 -2.72 -4.70
C TYR A 153 -17.87 -2.14 -5.47
N ALA A 154 -17.82 -0.82 -5.56
CA ALA A 154 -16.67 -0.12 -6.11
C ALA A 154 -15.55 -0.09 -5.05
N LEU A 155 -14.62 -1.03 -5.15
CA LEU A 155 -13.52 -1.21 -4.19
C LEU A 155 -12.14 -0.97 -4.82
N ASP A 156 -11.16 -0.83 -3.94
CA ASP A 156 -9.75 -0.59 -4.24
C ASP A 156 -8.85 -1.71 -3.72
N GLY A 157 -9.41 -2.84 -3.28
CA GLY A 157 -8.64 -3.93 -2.68
C GLY A 157 -9.40 -4.91 -1.79
N ILE A 158 -8.65 -5.79 -1.14
CA ILE A 158 -9.12 -6.84 -0.22
C ILE A 158 -8.26 -6.85 1.05
N PHE A 159 -8.92 -7.08 2.19
CA PHE A 159 -8.31 -7.38 3.48
C PHE A 159 -8.49 -8.88 3.77
N LEU A 160 -7.39 -9.62 3.90
CA LEU A 160 -7.36 -11.05 4.17
C LEU A 160 -7.17 -11.28 5.67
N ASP A 161 -8.22 -11.73 6.35
CA ASP A 161 -8.20 -12.02 7.78
C ASP A 161 -8.02 -13.52 8.07
N GLY A 162 -7.63 -13.82 9.30
CA GLY A 162 -7.34 -15.17 9.77
C GLY A 162 -6.18 -15.76 9.00
N MET A 163 -5.12 -14.99 8.72
CA MET A 163 -3.99 -15.54 7.99
C MET A 163 -3.30 -16.66 8.75
N ALA A 164 -2.70 -17.60 8.03
CA ALA A 164 -1.76 -18.54 8.63
C ALA A 164 -0.53 -17.78 9.16
N ASN A 165 0.10 -18.34 10.18
CA ASN A 165 1.30 -17.79 10.79
C ASN A 165 2.26 -18.90 11.23
N ASP A 166 2.54 -19.81 10.30
CA ASP A 166 3.37 -20.98 10.51
C ASP A 166 4.38 -21.11 9.35
N PRO A 167 5.47 -21.87 9.53
CA PRO A 167 6.52 -22.02 8.52
C PRO A 167 6.17 -23.02 7.40
N ASP A 168 4.91 -23.46 7.26
CA ASP A 168 4.53 -24.38 6.18
C ASP A 168 4.62 -23.67 4.82
N PRO A 169 5.52 -24.11 3.92
CA PRO A 169 5.65 -23.50 2.61
C PRO A 169 4.38 -23.61 1.76
N ALA A 170 3.49 -24.58 2.03
CA ALA A 170 2.21 -24.71 1.35
C ALA A 170 1.27 -23.55 1.70
N HIS A 171 1.20 -23.12 2.96
CA HIS A 171 0.40 -21.97 3.38
C HIS A 171 0.95 -20.66 2.77
N VAL A 172 2.27 -20.47 2.80
CA VAL A 172 2.92 -19.32 2.15
C VAL A 172 2.59 -19.27 0.65
N ALA A 173 2.74 -20.41 -0.06
CA ALA A 173 2.44 -20.50 -1.48
C ALA A 173 0.95 -20.26 -1.77
N TRP A 174 0.07 -20.70 -0.88
CA TRP A 174 -1.38 -20.47 -0.98
C TRP A 174 -1.72 -18.97 -0.94
N TYR A 175 -1.17 -18.21 0.01
CA TYR A 175 -1.41 -16.75 0.07
C TYR A 175 -0.77 -15.99 -1.10
N ALA A 176 0.40 -16.43 -1.57
CA ALA A 176 1.00 -15.86 -2.78
C ALA A 176 0.10 -16.08 -4.01
N ALA A 177 -0.42 -17.29 -4.20
CA ALA A 177 -1.34 -17.62 -5.28
C ALA A 177 -2.67 -16.86 -5.17
N LEU A 178 -3.19 -16.67 -3.96
CA LEU A 178 -4.37 -15.85 -3.70
C LEU A 178 -4.14 -14.40 -4.12
N ARG A 179 -3.04 -13.77 -3.69
CA ARG A 179 -2.70 -12.40 -4.06
C ARG A 179 -2.55 -12.24 -5.57
N ASP A 180 -1.85 -13.16 -6.23
CA ASP A 180 -1.69 -13.13 -7.69
C ASP A 180 -3.04 -13.27 -8.40
N SER A 181 -3.92 -14.13 -7.89
CA SER A 181 -5.27 -14.32 -8.43
C SER A 181 -6.19 -13.11 -8.24
N ILE A 182 -6.05 -12.39 -7.12
CA ILE A 182 -6.73 -11.11 -6.88
C ILE A 182 -6.20 -10.04 -7.86
N ARG A 183 -4.88 -9.93 -8.00
CA ARG A 183 -4.24 -8.95 -8.92
C ARG A 183 -4.50 -9.26 -10.39
N ALA A 184 -4.68 -10.52 -10.76
CA ALA A 184 -5.07 -10.91 -12.11
C ALA A 184 -6.49 -10.44 -12.46
N ARG A 185 -7.39 -10.39 -11.47
CA ARG A 185 -8.74 -9.83 -11.63
C ARG A 185 -8.70 -8.32 -11.67
N GLU A 186 -7.96 -7.71 -10.74
CA GLU A 186 -7.92 -6.27 -10.52
C GLU A 186 -6.48 -5.80 -10.27
N PRO A 187 -5.74 -5.39 -11.32
CA PRO A 187 -4.30 -5.12 -11.24
C PRO A 187 -3.93 -4.03 -10.22
N THR A 188 -4.83 -3.11 -9.90
CA THR A 188 -4.57 -1.99 -8.98
C THR A 188 -4.98 -2.26 -7.54
N TRP A 189 -5.69 -3.36 -7.26
CA TRP A 189 -6.26 -3.65 -5.94
C TRP A 189 -5.24 -3.92 -4.84
N LEU A 190 -5.24 -3.10 -3.79
CA LEU A 190 -4.44 -3.31 -2.59
C LEU A 190 -4.82 -4.63 -1.90
N VAL A 191 -3.84 -5.43 -1.50
CA VAL A 191 -4.06 -6.63 -0.67
C VAL A 191 -3.42 -6.39 0.69
N VAL A 192 -4.25 -6.26 1.72
CA VAL A 192 -3.81 -6.19 3.12
C VAL A 192 -4.02 -7.57 3.74
N GLY A 193 -3.03 -8.10 4.42
CA GLY A 193 -3.11 -9.39 5.09
C GLY A 193 -3.01 -9.23 6.60
N ALA A 194 -3.79 -9.98 7.38
CA ALA A 194 -3.79 -9.93 8.82
C ALA A 194 -3.51 -11.30 9.46
N PRO A 195 -2.22 -11.58 9.74
CA PRO A 195 -1.83 -12.57 10.74
C PRO A 195 -2.17 -12.12 12.17
N GLY A 196 -2.23 -10.80 12.41
CA GLY A 196 -2.62 -10.19 13.70
C GLY A 196 -1.54 -10.25 14.78
N MET A 197 -0.34 -10.71 14.45
CA MET A 197 0.78 -10.92 15.38
C MET A 197 2.11 -10.95 14.62
N ASN A 198 3.23 -11.00 15.36
CA ASN A 198 4.56 -11.26 14.78
C ASN A 198 4.49 -12.49 13.88
N THR A 199 5.07 -12.36 12.69
CA THR A 199 4.93 -13.33 11.61
C THR A 199 6.25 -13.55 10.88
N LEU A 200 6.19 -14.40 9.85
CA LEU A 200 7.33 -14.79 9.05
C LEU A 200 7.42 -13.89 7.79
N PRO A 201 8.62 -13.43 7.38
CA PRO A 201 8.78 -12.52 6.24
C PRO A 201 8.26 -13.11 4.92
N GLU A 202 8.19 -14.44 4.81
CA GLU A 202 7.67 -15.16 3.66
C GLU A 202 6.21 -14.80 3.34
N TYR A 203 5.39 -14.47 4.34
CA TYR A 203 3.99 -14.06 4.13
C TYR A 203 3.85 -12.71 3.42
N LEU A 204 4.92 -11.90 3.30
CA LEU A 204 4.92 -10.70 2.46
C LEU A 204 4.72 -11.02 0.96
N ALA A 205 4.90 -12.27 0.53
CA ALA A 205 4.55 -12.70 -0.82
C ALA A 205 3.03 -12.65 -1.07
N GLY A 206 2.22 -12.78 -0.01
CA GLY A 206 0.77 -12.80 -0.05
C GLY A 206 0.07 -11.46 0.21
N ALA A 207 0.80 -10.40 0.56
CA ALA A 207 0.19 -9.10 0.87
C ALA A 207 1.09 -7.89 0.53
N ASP A 208 0.46 -6.78 0.17
CA ASP A 208 1.13 -5.48 0.05
C ASP A 208 1.38 -4.87 1.43
N ILE A 209 0.49 -5.11 2.40
CA ILE A 209 0.60 -4.64 3.79
C ILE A 209 0.27 -5.81 4.72
N LEU A 210 1.08 -6.05 5.75
CA LEU A 210 0.77 -7.03 6.80
C LEU A 210 0.39 -6.35 8.12
N SER A 211 -0.73 -6.76 8.71
CA SER A 211 -1.07 -6.48 10.10
C SER A 211 -0.23 -7.39 11.00
N ILE A 212 0.87 -6.86 11.52
CA ILE A 212 1.82 -7.58 12.37
C ILE A 212 1.52 -7.42 13.87
N PHE A 213 0.49 -6.63 14.20
CA PHE A 213 -0.01 -6.48 15.55
C PHE A 213 -1.52 -6.22 15.51
N GLU A 214 -2.28 -7.04 16.21
CA GLU A 214 -3.71 -6.86 16.45
C GLU A 214 -4.08 -7.30 17.86
N SER A 215 -4.06 -6.36 18.82
CA SER A 215 -4.40 -6.67 20.21
C SER A 215 -4.67 -5.44 21.06
N ASN A 216 -4.87 -5.68 22.36
CA ASN A 216 -5.12 -4.63 23.35
C ASN A 216 -3.88 -3.77 23.60
N GLY A 217 -4.11 -2.52 23.99
CA GLY A 217 -3.08 -1.54 24.22
C GLY A 217 -2.07 -1.88 25.32
N GLN A 218 -2.47 -2.67 26.33
CA GLN A 218 -1.52 -3.13 27.36
C GLN A 218 -0.42 -3.99 26.74
N SER A 219 -0.81 -5.00 25.95
CA SER A 219 0.15 -5.86 25.24
C SER A 219 0.96 -5.10 24.19
N TYR A 220 0.39 -4.05 23.59
CA TYR A 220 1.06 -3.27 22.56
C TYR A 220 2.31 -2.56 23.08
N PHE A 221 2.25 -1.97 24.27
CA PHE A 221 3.40 -1.22 24.79
C PHE A 221 4.57 -2.12 25.18
N ASP A 222 4.30 -3.37 25.57
CA ASP A 222 5.32 -4.38 25.92
C ASP A 222 5.83 -5.19 24.71
N TRP A 223 5.14 -5.11 23.58
CA TRP A 223 5.48 -5.86 22.36
C TRP A 223 6.53 -5.15 21.50
N GLU A 224 7.36 -5.93 20.81
CA GLU A 224 8.28 -5.43 19.77
C GLU A 224 8.15 -6.29 18.49
N PRO A 225 8.25 -5.67 17.29
CA PRO A 225 8.24 -6.40 16.04
C PRO A 225 9.48 -7.27 15.90
N ASP A 226 9.35 -8.37 15.17
CA ASP A 226 10.49 -9.21 14.81
C ASP A 226 11.53 -8.41 14.01
N THR A 227 12.81 -8.75 14.20
CA THR A 227 13.93 -7.95 13.68
C THR A 227 13.91 -7.74 12.16
N TRP A 228 13.37 -8.70 11.40
CA TRP A 228 13.29 -8.64 9.94
C TRP A 228 12.35 -7.54 9.43
N VAL A 229 11.40 -7.06 10.25
CA VAL A 229 10.48 -5.98 9.88
C VAL A 229 11.26 -4.72 9.47
N ARG A 230 12.43 -4.50 10.08
CA ARG A 230 13.32 -3.36 9.79
C ARG A 230 13.99 -3.42 8.42
N ASP A 231 13.98 -4.58 7.77
CA ASP A 231 14.56 -4.78 6.44
C ASP A 231 13.60 -4.34 5.31
N TYR A 232 12.37 -3.91 5.64
CA TYR A 232 11.35 -3.49 4.70
C TYR A 232 10.84 -2.07 4.98
N PRO A 233 10.30 -1.37 3.95
CA PRO A 233 9.66 -0.07 4.16
C PRO A 233 8.51 -0.18 5.16
N ALA A 234 8.39 0.82 6.04
CA ALA A 234 7.36 0.83 7.07
C ALA A 234 5.91 0.87 6.51
N SER A 235 5.75 1.31 5.27
CA SER A 235 4.52 1.24 4.48
C SER A 235 4.00 -0.18 4.22
N ARG A 236 4.81 -1.21 4.49
CA ARG A 236 4.43 -2.63 4.40
C ARG A 236 3.75 -3.16 5.67
N PHE A 237 3.63 -2.37 6.73
CA PHE A 237 3.17 -2.86 8.02
C PHE A 237 2.05 -2.01 8.62
N LEU A 238 1.10 -2.71 9.26
CA LEU A 238 -0.08 -2.19 9.93
C LEU A 238 -0.09 -2.65 11.39
N HIS A 239 -0.40 -1.73 12.30
CA HIS A 239 -0.74 -2.05 13.69
C HIS A 239 -2.21 -1.67 13.99
N LEU A 240 -2.98 -2.64 14.49
CA LEU A 240 -4.35 -2.46 14.96
C LEU A 240 -4.35 -2.57 16.49
N VAL A 241 -4.68 -1.48 17.19
CA VAL A 241 -4.59 -1.41 18.65
C VAL A 241 -5.95 -1.07 19.24
N HIS A 242 -6.45 -1.89 20.15
CA HIS A 242 -7.74 -1.64 20.82
C HIS A 242 -7.58 -1.43 22.33
N THR A 243 -8.66 -1.07 23.02
CA THR A 243 -8.69 -0.90 24.49
C THR A 243 -7.73 0.17 25.01
N LEU A 244 -7.57 1.27 24.25
CA LEU A 244 -6.88 2.48 24.71
C LEU A 244 -7.87 3.60 24.92
N SER A 245 -8.25 3.86 26.17
CA SER A 245 -9.39 4.72 26.53
C SER A 245 -9.12 6.23 26.52
N SER A 246 -7.93 6.70 26.16
CA SER A 246 -7.60 8.13 26.15
C SER A 246 -6.85 8.56 24.89
N ALA A 247 -7.02 9.81 24.50
CA ALA A 247 -6.30 10.39 23.38
C ALA A 247 -4.78 10.42 23.61
N ASP A 248 -4.32 10.51 24.87
CA ASP A 248 -2.89 10.46 25.20
C ASP A 248 -2.29 9.09 24.95
N SER A 249 -2.94 8.01 25.39
CA SER A 249 -2.44 6.65 25.15
C SER A 249 -2.53 6.29 23.67
N MET A 250 -3.56 6.77 22.96
CA MET A 250 -3.64 6.66 21.51
C MET A 250 -2.46 7.37 20.81
N ARG A 251 -2.15 8.62 21.18
CA ARG A 251 -1.01 9.36 20.61
C ARG A 251 0.31 8.62 20.82
N GLN A 252 0.50 8.05 22.01
CA GLN A 252 1.67 7.21 22.31
C GLN A 252 1.69 5.96 21.41
N ALA A 253 0.54 5.34 21.16
CA ALA A 253 0.47 4.17 20.30
C ALA A 253 0.79 4.48 18.82
N VAL A 254 0.30 5.61 18.30
CA VAL A 254 0.62 6.12 16.95
C VAL A 254 2.12 6.40 16.81
N ALA A 255 2.71 7.12 17.77
CA ALA A 255 4.15 7.38 17.79
C ALA A 255 4.96 6.07 17.87
N ARG A 256 4.47 5.08 18.63
CA ARG A 256 5.11 3.78 18.74
C ARG A 256 5.05 2.97 17.45
N ALA A 257 3.94 3.01 16.71
CA ALA A 257 3.83 2.33 15.43
C ALA A 257 4.95 2.76 14.48
N ARG A 258 5.14 4.08 14.35
CA ARG A 258 6.23 4.66 13.55
C ARG A 258 7.61 4.23 14.03
N SER A 259 7.87 4.31 15.35
CA SER A 259 9.16 3.88 15.91
C SER A 259 9.46 2.40 15.72
N ARG A 260 8.41 1.59 15.49
CA ARG A 260 8.47 0.14 15.25
C ARG A 260 8.37 -0.22 13.77
N GLY A 261 8.45 0.76 12.87
CA GLY A 261 8.49 0.53 11.44
C GLY A 261 7.13 0.19 10.83
N ALA A 262 6.03 0.74 11.35
CA ALA A 262 4.72 0.68 10.70
C ALA A 262 4.20 2.08 10.37
N ASP A 263 3.79 2.26 9.11
CA ASP A 263 3.20 3.51 8.62
C ASP A 263 1.67 3.49 8.67
N TRP A 264 1.08 2.31 8.80
CA TRP A 264 -0.36 2.17 8.94
C TRP A 264 -0.71 1.85 10.39
N VAL A 265 -1.65 2.62 10.95
CA VAL A 265 -2.08 2.41 12.33
C VAL A 265 -3.54 2.76 12.48
N TYR A 266 -4.26 1.97 13.27
CA TYR A 266 -5.58 2.32 13.78
C TYR A 266 -5.65 2.02 15.26
N VAL A 267 -6.22 2.95 16.02
CA VAL A 267 -6.31 2.86 17.47
C VAL A 267 -7.73 3.16 17.91
N THR A 268 -8.27 2.33 18.78
CA THR A 268 -9.62 2.50 19.34
C THR A 268 -9.64 2.25 20.85
N HIS A 269 -10.62 2.87 21.50
CA HIS A 269 -10.89 2.69 22.92
C HIS A 269 -11.72 1.45 23.22
N ASP A 270 -12.42 0.96 22.20
CA ASP A 270 -13.34 -0.16 22.32
C ASP A 270 -12.60 -1.48 22.58
N GLY A 271 -13.34 -2.51 22.97
CA GLY A 271 -12.82 -3.80 23.38
C GLY A 271 -13.55 -4.97 22.74
N LEU A 272 -13.24 -6.16 23.25
CA LEU A 272 -13.89 -7.39 22.81
C LEU A 272 -15.39 -7.39 23.18
N PRO A 273 -16.25 -8.07 22.40
CA PRO A 273 -15.91 -9.04 21.35
C PRO A 273 -15.56 -8.45 19.99
N ASN A 274 -15.84 -7.16 19.75
CA ASN A 274 -15.60 -6.55 18.45
C ASN A 274 -15.18 -5.08 18.62
N PRO A 275 -13.88 -4.78 18.71
CA PRO A 275 -13.40 -3.42 18.96
C PRO A 275 -13.53 -2.49 17.73
N TRP A 276 -14.08 -2.99 16.64
CA TRP A 276 -14.05 -2.38 15.31
C TRP A 276 -15.41 -1.81 14.87
N ASP A 277 -16.46 -1.92 15.70
CA ASP A 277 -17.83 -1.53 15.35
C ASP A 277 -18.30 -0.18 15.91
N GLU A 278 -17.38 0.60 16.50
CA GLU A 278 -17.64 2.00 16.81
C GLU A 278 -16.60 3.01 16.34
N THR A 279 -17.01 4.28 16.32
CA THR A 279 -16.11 5.39 16.04
C THR A 279 -15.30 5.70 17.29
N PRO A 280 -13.96 5.72 17.23
CA PRO A 280 -13.14 6.07 18.39
C PRO A 280 -13.55 7.41 19.00
N ILE A 281 -13.72 7.48 20.32
CA ILE A 281 -14.06 8.73 21.05
C ILE A 281 -13.07 9.89 20.82
N TYR A 282 -11.88 9.58 20.31
CA TYR A 282 -10.81 10.53 19.98
C TYR A 282 -10.48 10.54 18.49
N TRP A 283 -11.44 10.21 17.62
CA TRP A 283 -11.23 10.09 16.17
C TRP A 283 -10.46 11.28 15.57
N ASP A 284 -10.91 12.52 15.83
CA ASP A 284 -10.22 13.71 15.30
C ASP A 284 -8.78 13.80 15.78
N ALA A 285 -8.51 13.49 17.05
CA ALA A 285 -7.16 13.46 17.60
C ALA A 285 -6.30 12.33 17.01
N LEU A 286 -6.90 11.19 16.63
CA LEU A 286 -6.21 10.11 15.93
C LEU A 286 -5.78 10.57 14.53
N VAL A 287 -6.70 11.20 13.79
CA VAL A 287 -6.39 11.78 12.46
C VAL A 287 -5.29 12.83 12.58
N GLU A 288 -5.38 13.73 13.56
CA GLU A 288 -4.34 14.73 13.84
C GLU A 288 -2.98 14.10 14.20
N ALA A 289 -2.97 13.06 15.02
CA ALA A 289 -1.74 12.38 15.41
C ALA A 289 -1.06 11.69 14.21
N VAL A 290 -1.83 11.06 13.34
CA VAL A 290 -1.33 10.41 12.12
C VAL A 290 -0.88 11.46 11.10
N GLU A 291 -1.64 12.53 10.92
CA GLU A 291 -1.27 13.67 10.07
C GLU A 291 0.04 14.30 10.53
N ALA A 292 0.18 14.61 11.82
CA ALA A 292 1.41 15.13 12.41
C ALA A 292 2.59 14.14 12.33
N SER A 293 2.30 12.84 12.28
CA SER A 293 3.31 11.80 12.07
C SER A 293 3.71 11.63 10.60
N GLY A 294 2.87 12.06 9.65
CA GLY A 294 3.12 12.10 8.21
C GLY A 294 3.72 13.43 7.74
N VAL A 295 3.56 14.49 8.54
CA VAL A 295 4.35 15.70 8.48
C VAL A 295 5.64 15.40 9.23
N SER A 296 6.65 14.90 8.53
CA SER A 296 8.03 15.17 8.95
C SER A 296 8.12 16.68 9.10
N VAL A 297 8.05 17.16 10.34
CA VAL A 297 8.12 18.58 10.59
C VAL A 297 9.46 19.01 10.00
N GLU A 298 9.39 19.97 9.08
CA GLU A 298 10.49 20.87 8.73
C GLU A 298 10.93 21.67 10.00
N THR A 299 11.19 21.00 11.14
CA THR A 299 11.82 21.61 12.31
C THR A 299 13.31 21.51 12.09
N THR A 300 13.87 22.49 11.39
CA THR A 300 15.23 23.03 11.60
C THR A 300 16.44 22.09 11.53
N ALA A 301 16.27 20.78 11.30
CA ALA A 301 17.33 19.79 11.15
C ALA A 301 17.63 19.48 9.66
N GLU A 302 16.64 19.61 8.77
CA GLU A 302 16.79 19.44 7.32
C GLU A 302 17.38 20.66 6.58
N LEU A 303 17.88 21.67 7.29
CA LEU A 303 18.88 22.57 6.72
C LEU A 303 20.27 21.94 6.60
N ARG A 304 20.41 20.64 6.90
CA ARG A 304 21.57 19.84 6.52
C ARG A 304 21.09 18.70 5.63
N GLY A 305 21.16 18.91 4.32
CA GLY A 305 20.83 17.85 3.36
C GLY A 305 21.54 16.54 3.69
N GLY A 306 20.83 15.44 3.48
CA GLY A 306 21.27 14.09 3.81
C GLY A 306 21.93 13.41 2.62
N LEU A 307 22.85 12.49 2.90
CA LEU A 307 23.38 11.52 1.94
C LEU A 307 22.84 10.15 2.34
N ARG A 308 22.25 9.42 1.40
CA ARG A 308 21.86 8.00 1.56
C ARG A 308 22.69 7.14 0.63
N ALA A 309 22.91 5.87 1.00
CA ALA A 309 23.71 4.93 0.23
C ALA A 309 23.05 3.55 0.16
N TRP A 310 22.91 2.98 -1.03
CA TRP A 310 22.35 1.63 -1.22
C TRP A 310 22.89 0.95 -2.50
N PRO A 311 22.91 -0.39 -2.57
CA PRO A 311 22.77 -1.31 -1.45
C PRO A 311 23.90 -1.10 -0.42
N ASN A 312 23.63 -1.38 0.85
CA ASN A 312 24.63 -1.26 1.91
C ASN A 312 24.31 -2.29 3.02
N PRO A 313 25.04 -3.42 3.11
CA PRO A 313 26.28 -3.73 2.41
C PRO A 313 26.15 -3.96 0.89
N ALA A 314 27.18 -3.62 0.12
CA ALA A 314 27.25 -3.84 -1.33
C ALA A 314 28.30 -4.88 -1.71
N ARG A 315 28.02 -5.64 -2.78
CA ARG A 315 28.98 -6.57 -3.41
C ARG A 315 29.70 -6.03 -4.64
N ARG A 316 29.12 -5.03 -5.29
CA ARG A 316 29.58 -4.56 -6.61
C ARG A 316 29.68 -3.04 -6.67
N ALA A 317 28.61 -2.35 -6.32
CA ALA A 317 28.56 -0.90 -6.36
C ALA A 317 27.57 -0.35 -5.33
N ILE A 318 27.80 0.88 -4.90
CA ILE A 318 26.98 1.63 -3.95
C ILE A 318 26.49 2.88 -4.67
N ARG A 319 25.18 3.06 -4.73
CA ARG A 319 24.52 4.26 -5.25
C ARG A 319 24.24 5.22 -4.13
N PHE A 320 24.19 6.50 -4.48
CA PHE A 320 23.97 7.57 -3.54
C PHE A 320 22.73 8.39 -3.89
N GLU A 321 22.08 8.91 -2.87
CA GLU A 321 21.02 9.91 -3.03
C GLU A 321 21.30 11.08 -2.11
N LEU A 322 21.22 12.26 -2.69
CA LEU A 322 21.31 13.52 -1.98
C LEU A 322 19.87 13.97 -1.73
N SER A 323 19.51 14.18 -0.48
CA SER A 323 18.21 14.72 -0.09
C SER A 323 18.34 16.20 0.31
N GLY A 324 17.34 17.02 -0.03
CA GLY A 324 17.28 18.45 0.27
C GLY A 324 17.90 19.36 -0.79
N ASP A 325 18.04 20.66 -0.49
CA ASP A 325 18.58 21.71 -1.39
C ASP A 325 20.10 21.62 -1.63
N LEU A 326 20.71 20.45 -1.42
CA LEU A 326 22.08 20.23 -1.84
C LEU A 326 22.09 20.23 -3.37
N ALA A 327 22.50 21.35 -3.97
CA ALA A 327 22.89 21.39 -5.37
C ALA A 327 23.81 20.19 -5.65
N PRO A 328 23.77 19.59 -6.86
CA PRO A 328 24.58 18.44 -7.22
C PRO A 328 26.04 18.66 -6.80
N GLN A 329 26.44 18.00 -5.71
CA GLN A 329 27.72 18.18 -5.03
C GLN A 329 28.53 16.88 -5.07
N GLU A 330 29.85 17.03 -5.10
CA GLU A 330 30.79 15.92 -5.15
C GLU A 330 30.73 15.09 -3.86
N ILE A 331 30.71 13.76 -3.98
CA ILE A 331 30.75 12.85 -2.83
C ILE A 331 32.19 12.34 -2.65
N GLU A 332 32.72 12.45 -1.44
CA GLU A 332 34.01 11.89 -1.07
C GLU A 332 33.82 10.54 -0.37
N ILE A 333 34.53 9.52 -0.83
CA ILE A 333 34.62 8.21 -0.16
C ILE A 333 35.92 8.17 0.63
N LEU A 334 35.84 7.83 1.91
CA LEU A 334 36.94 7.76 2.85
C LEU A 334 37.11 6.34 3.40
N ASP A 335 38.33 5.94 3.75
CA ASP A 335 38.55 4.74 4.56
C ASP A 335 38.20 4.96 6.05
N ALA A 336 38.29 3.92 6.86
CA ALA A 336 38.03 4.00 8.30
C ALA A 336 39.01 4.89 9.08
N ALA A 337 40.18 5.21 8.50
CA ALA A 337 41.15 6.15 9.07
C ALA A 337 40.90 7.60 8.59
N GLY A 338 39.92 7.82 7.72
CA GLY A 338 39.55 9.13 7.17
C GLY A 338 40.34 9.55 5.93
N HIS A 339 41.14 8.67 5.32
CA HIS A 339 41.85 8.97 4.08
C HIS A 339 40.92 8.92 2.88
N LEU A 340 41.12 9.85 1.94
CA LEU A 340 40.34 9.90 0.70
C LEU A 340 40.66 8.72 -0.22
N ILE A 341 39.61 7.97 -0.58
CA ILE A 341 39.64 6.81 -1.47
C ILE A 341 39.17 7.18 -2.88
N ALA A 342 38.02 7.84 -2.99
CA ALA A 342 37.40 8.18 -4.28
C ALA A 342 36.62 9.50 -4.20
N ARG A 343 36.40 10.12 -5.37
CA ARG A 343 35.51 11.27 -5.54
C ARG A 343 34.49 10.92 -6.61
N ILE A 344 33.21 11.08 -6.29
CA ILE A 344 32.10 10.82 -7.19
C ILE A 344 31.55 12.17 -7.64
N ASN A 345 31.65 12.43 -8.95
CA ASN A 345 31.12 13.64 -9.54
C ASN A 345 29.59 13.67 -9.41
N PRO A 346 28.98 14.86 -9.34
CA PRO A 346 27.54 14.97 -9.29
C PRO A 346 26.89 14.37 -10.54
N ALA A 347 25.91 13.49 -10.34
CA ALA A 347 25.13 12.86 -11.39
C ALA A 347 23.70 12.58 -10.86
N PRO A 348 22.69 12.37 -11.73
CA PRO A 348 21.34 11.99 -11.30
C PRO A 348 21.32 10.69 -10.49
N PHE A 349 22.29 9.79 -10.74
CA PHE A 349 22.49 8.54 -10.02
C PHE A 349 23.99 8.35 -9.75
N PRO A 350 24.57 9.04 -8.76
CA PRO A 350 25.96 8.87 -8.39
C PRO A 350 26.20 7.45 -7.86
N GLU A 351 27.25 6.80 -8.33
CA GLU A 351 27.60 5.42 -7.96
C GLU A 351 29.11 5.33 -7.69
N TRP A 352 29.48 4.54 -6.68
CA TRP A 352 30.85 4.10 -6.42
C TRP A 352 30.94 2.60 -6.62
N ASP A 353 31.84 2.19 -7.50
CA ASP A 353 32.06 0.81 -7.97
C ASP A 353 33.12 0.05 -7.15
N GLY A 354 33.60 0.64 -6.04
CA GLY A 354 34.61 0.03 -5.19
C GLY A 354 36.04 0.17 -5.71
N TYR A 355 36.34 1.21 -6.51
CA TYR A 355 37.70 1.53 -6.97
C TYR A 355 38.20 2.87 -6.38
N ASP A 356 39.50 2.99 -6.19
CA ASP A 356 40.15 4.23 -5.75
C ASP A 356 40.34 5.23 -6.91
N GLN A 357 40.80 6.45 -6.62
CA GLN A 357 41.08 7.49 -7.63
C GLN A 357 42.08 7.08 -8.73
N ARG A 358 42.85 5.99 -8.52
CA ARG A 358 43.82 5.46 -9.47
C ARG A 358 43.26 4.27 -10.26
N GLY A 359 41.98 3.96 -10.11
CA GLY A 359 41.32 2.83 -10.77
C GLY A 359 41.72 1.47 -10.18
N ARG A 360 42.18 1.42 -8.92
CA ARG A 360 42.52 0.16 -8.24
C ARG A 360 41.38 -0.28 -7.34
N SER A 361 41.05 -1.57 -7.38
CA SER A 361 40.04 -2.15 -6.51
C SER A 361 40.41 -1.98 -5.04
N VAL A 362 39.48 -1.52 -4.22
CA VAL A 362 39.66 -1.44 -2.77
C VAL A 362 39.22 -2.75 -2.10
N PRO A 363 39.80 -3.12 -0.93
CA PRO A 363 39.43 -4.35 -0.24
C PRO A 363 38.01 -4.30 0.34
N ALA A 364 37.46 -5.46 0.69
CA ALA A 364 36.26 -5.53 1.51
C ALA A 364 36.50 -4.83 2.86
N GLY A 365 35.51 -4.10 3.36
CA GLY A 365 35.68 -3.31 4.58
C GLY A 365 34.65 -2.20 4.73
N ILE A 366 34.88 -1.39 5.77
CA ILE A 366 34.07 -0.22 6.09
C ILE A 366 34.69 1.03 5.49
N TYR A 367 33.87 1.81 4.81
CA TYR A 367 34.20 3.10 4.22
C TYR A 367 33.18 4.14 4.69
N PHE A 368 33.44 5.41 4.43
CA PHE A 368 32.55 6.51 4.78
C PHE A 368 32.35 7.43 3.58
N ALA A 369 31.10 7.76 3.26
CA ALA A 369 30.77 8.73 2.22
C ALA A 369 30.32 10.05 2.85
N ARG A 370 30.79 11.18 2.31
CA ARG A 370 30.30 12.50 2.70
C ARG A 370 30.16 13.42 1.50
N VAL A 371 29.26 14.38 1.60
CA VAL A 371 29.13 15.45 0.60
C VAL A 371 30.22 16.49 0.86
N ARG A 372 31.03 16.80 -0.16
CA ARG A 372 32.13 17.74 -0.03
C ARG A 372 31.62 19.13 0.34
N GLY A 373 32.16 19.71 1.41
CA GLY A 373 31.73 21.02 1.91
C GLY A 373 30.49 21.00 2.81
N SER A 374 29.84 19.84 2.97
CA SER A 374 28.72 19.67 3.89
C SER A 374 29.19 19.47 5.34
N ARG A 375 28.36 19.94 6.28
CA ARG A 375 28.48 19.66 7.73
C ARG A 375 27.60 18.49 8.18
N ALA A 376 27.05 17.71 7.23
CA ALA A 376 26.33 16.49 7.52
C ALA A 376 27.29 15.38 7.97
N GLU A 377 26.80 14.46 8.80
CA GLU A 377 27.59 13.30 9.21
C GLU A 377 27.87 12.37 8.02
N PRO A 378 29.07 11.76 7.94
CA PRO A 378 29.36 10.78 6.91
C PRO A 378 28.50 9.51 7.03
N VAL A 379 28.07 8.98 5.89
CA VAL A 379 27.35 7.70 5.80
C VAL A 379 28.34 6.56 5.85
N ARG A 380 28.15 5.60 6.76
CA ARG A 380 28.93 4.37 6.81
C ARG A 380 28.57 3.45 5.65
N LEU A 381 29.57 2.96 4.93
CA LEU A 381 29.44 2.04 3.81
C LEU A 381 30.11 0.70 4.16
N ALA A 382 29.49 -0.42 3.78
CA ALA A 382 30.08 -1.74 3.88
C ALA A 382 30.24 -2.35 2.48
N LEU A 383 31.47 -2.60 2.06
CA LEU A 383 31.79 -3.31 0.82
C LEU A 383 32.20 -4.75 1.14
N VAL A 384 31.55 -5.72 0.52
CA VAL A 384 31.80 -7.16 0.71
C VAL A 384 32.21 -7.73 -0.65
N ARG A 385 33.45 -8.22 -0.78
CA ARG A 385 33.96 -8.79 -2.04
C ARG A 385 33.67 -10.27 -2.16
#